data_AF-U2EVD1-F1
#
_entry.id   AF-U2EVD1-F1
#
_cell.length_a   1.000
_cell.length_b   1.000
_cell.length_c   1.000
_cell.angle_alpha   90.00
_cell.angle_beta   90.00
_cell.angle_gamma   90.00
#
_symmetry.space_group_name_H-M   'P 1'
#
loop_
_entity.id
_entity.type
_entity.pdbx_description
1 polymer ?
#
loop_
_entity_poly.entity_id
_entity_poly.type
_entity_poly.pdbx_seq_one_letter_code
_entity_poly.pdbx_strand_id
1 'polypeptide(L)'
;MYSLLNTVTDFIPIFKRNEVFPMSEKTVVVALGHRALGTTLPEQKTATKLAAKVVADLVEEGTRVVISHSNGPQVGMIHTAMNEFGKAHPDYTFAPMSVCSAMSQGYIGYDLQNAIRAELISRGIYKPVSTVLTQVVIDPYDEAFAEPEKIIGRVLNAEEAEAEEEKGNFVTKVGEGQYRRILAAPKPQKIVEIETVKVLSAAEQIVIAAGGGGIPVLEQGTQLNGASAIIEKDLAAGLLAEELNADTLMILTSVEKVSLDHNTDHESYLDTISTEDAKKYIAGKQFAAGSMLPKIEAGVSFVEKGTGRRTIITDMVHAKDGYREKTGTIIK
;
A
#
# COMPACT_ATOMS: atom_id res chain seq x y z
N MET A 1 27.62 10.40 -62.44
CA MET A 1 27.73 11.43 -61.39
C MET A 1 26.87 10.92 -60.25
N TYR A 2 27.41 10.05 -59.38
CA TYR A 2 27.87 10.42 -58.03
C TYR A 2 26.72 11.16 -57.29
N SER A 3 26.16 10.68 -56.18
CA SER A 3 26.87 10.23 -54.99
C SER A 3 25.88 9.66 -53.96
N LEU A 4 26.29 8.55 -53.34
CA LEU A 4 26.01 8.08 -51.98
C LEU A 4 24.85 8.69 -51.17
N LEU A 5 23.97 7.80 -50.70
CA LEU A 5 23.78 7.60 -49.26
C LEU A 5 23.41 6.13 -49.01
N ASN A 6 24.45 5.39 -48.67
CA ASN A 6 24.42 4.02 -48.19
C ASN A 6 23.86 3.98 -46.75
N THR A 7 23.15 2.87 -46.48
CA THR A 7 23.16 2.09 -45.24
C THR A 7 22.81 2.78 -43.91
N VAL A 8 21.54 2.63 -43.50
CA VAL A 8 21.16 2.18 -42.14
C VAL A 8 19.81 1.45 -42.24
N THR A 9 19.78 0.21 -42.73
CA THR A 9 18.57 -0.65 -42.70
C THR A 9 18.72 -1.92 -41.88
N ASP A 10 19.87 -2.15 -41.26
CA ASP A 10 20.11 -3.34 -40.45
C ASP A 10 20.44 -2.93 -39.02
N PHE A 11 19.42 -2.83 -38.16
CA PHE A 11 19.47 -3.08 -36.70
C PHE A 11 18.08 -2.79 -36.08
N ILE A 12 17.03 -3.39 -36.65
CA ILE A 12 15.79 -3.62 -35.89
C ILE A 12 15.80 -5.11 -35.57
N PRO A 13 15.94 -5.51 -34.29
CA PRO A 13 15.72 -6.90 -33.92
C PRO A 13 14.31 -7.27 -34.35
N ILE A 14 14.21 -8.18 -35.31
CA ILE A 14 12.96 -8.82 -35.72
C ILE A 14 12.30 -9.35 -34.45
N PHE A 15 11.18 -8.72 -34.08
CA PHE A 15 10.36 -9.11 -32.95
C PHE A 15 10.00 -10.59 -33.09
N LYS A 16 10.54 -11.43 -32.20
CA LYS A 16 9.87 -12.69 -31.87
C LYS A 16 8.57 -12.35 -31.14
N ARG A 17 7.53 -12.03 -31.92
CA ARG A 17 6.15 -12.33 -31.53
C ARG A 17 6.03 -13.85 -31.51
N ASN A 18 5.37 -14.37 -30.47
CA ASN A 18 5.02 -15.78 -30.22
C ASN A 18 5.91 -16.50 -29.20
N GLU A 19 5.84 -16.05 -27.95
CA GLU A 19 5.41 -16.98 -26.89
C GLU A 19 4.09 -16.44 -26.37
N VAL A 20 2.99 -17.09 -26.76
CA VAL A 20 1.69 -16.87 -26.14
C VAL A 20 1.79 -17.53 -24.77
N PHE A 21 2.24 -16.79 -23.77
CA PHE A 21 2.06 -17.20 -22.39
C PHE A 21 0.55 -17.41 -22.20
N PRO A 22 0.09 -18.56 -21.70
CA PRO A 22 -1.31 -18.73 -21.34
C PRO A 22 -1.62 -17.71 -20.25
N MET A 23 -2.24 -16.59 -20.63
CA MET A 23 -2.49 -15.48 -19.72
C MET A 23 -3.59 -15.90 -18.76
N SER A 24 -3.21 -16.09 -17.50
CA SER A 24 -4.15 -16.22 -16.40
C SER A 24 -4.87 -14.87 -16.26
N GLU A 25 -6.18 -14.79 -16.52
CA GLU A 25 -6.96 -13.56 -16.35
C GLU A 25 -7.04 -13.05 -14.89
N LYS A 26 -6.38 -13.74 -13.95
CA LYS A 26 -6.42 -13.44 -12.53
C LYS A 26 -5.80 -12.08 -12.21
N THR A 27 -6.49 -11.34 -11.35
CA THR A 27 -6.03 -10.07 -10.80
C THR A 27 -5.50 -10.29 -9.39
N VAL A 28 -4.29 -9.79 -9.14
CA VAL A 28 -3.64 -9.80 -7.83
C VAL A 28 -3.47 -8.35 -7.37
N VAL A 29 -4.07 -8.02 -6.23
CA VAL A 29 -3.76 -6.78 -5.52
C VAL A 29 -2.65 -7.06 -4.51
N VAL A 30 -1.52 -6.37 -4.65
CA VAL A 30 -0.35 -6.50 -3.78
C VAL A 30 -0.29 -5.29 -2.84
N ALA A 31 -0.36 -5.52 -1.53
CA ALA A 31 -0.18 -4.50 -0.50
C ALA A 31 1.27 -4.53 0.01
N LEU A 32 2.05 -3.51 -0.33
CA LEU A 32 3.45 -3.37 0.06
C LEU A 32 3.59 -2.72 1.45
N GLY A 33 4.11 -3.46 2.43
CA GLY A 33 4.45 -2.93 3.75
C GLY A 33 5.71 -2.05 3.76
N HIS A 34 6.05 -1.50 4.92
CA HIS A 34 7.14 -0.53 5.08
C HIS A 34 8.52 -1.04 4.60
N ARG A 35 8.81 -2.35 4.76
CA ARG A 35 10.10 -2.93 4.31
C ARG A 35 10.28 -2.88 2.79
N ALA A 36 9.19 -2.82 2.02
CA ALA A 36 9.25 -2.68 0.58
C ALA A 36 9.64 -1.26 0.12
N LEU A 37 9.61 -0.28 1.04
CA LEU A 37 9.80 1.14 0.73
C LEU A 37 10.94 1.80 1.50
N GLY A 38 11.56 1.14 2.48
CA GLY A 38 12.62 1.75 3.29
C GLY A 38 12.15 2.97 4.10
N THR A 39 13.09 3.64 4.76
CA THR A 39 12.82 4.82 5.59
C THR A 39 13.45 6.08 5.00
N THR A 40 14.70 5.99 4.54
CA THR A 40 15.44 7.12 3.93
C THR A 40 15.38 7.06 2.39
N LEU A 41 15.69 8.17 1.69
CA LEU A 41 15.69 8.19 0.23
C LEU A 41 16.59 7.10 -0.40
N PRO A 42 17.84 6.88 0.07
CA PRO A 42 18.69 5.81 -0.48
C PRO A 42 18.17 4.40 -0.18
N GLU A 43 17.62 4.19 1.02
CA GLU A 43 17.00 2.92 1.40
C GLU A 43 15.78 2.63 0.53
N GLN A 44 14.89 3.62 0.33
CA GLN A 44 13.71 3.47 -0.50
C GLN A 44 14.06 3.06 -1.91
N LYS A 45 15.02 3.76 -2.54
CA LYS A 45 15.51 3.43 -3.87
C LYS A 45 16.05 2.00 -3.99
N THR A 46 16.56 1.43 -2.90
CA THR A 46 17.05 0.06 -2.85
C THR A 46 15.91 -0.93 -2.61
N ALA A 47 15.00 -0.61 -1.68
CA ALA A 47 13.87 -1.45 -1.31
C ALA A 47 12.87 -1.61 -2.47
N THR A 48 12.59 -0.55 -3.22
CA THR A 48 11.67 -0.61 -4.37
C THR A 48 12.14 -1.55 -5.47
N LYS A 49 13.45 -1.81 -5.59
CA LYS A 49 13.99 -2.83 -6.51
C LYS A 49 13.62 -4.25 -6.09
N LEU A 50 13.55 -4.51 -4.78
CA LEU A 50 13.11 -5.81 -4.27
C LEU A 50 11.60 -6.00 -4.53
N ALA A 51 10.80 -4.96 -4.27
CA ALA A 51 9.38 -4.96 -4.60
C ALA A 51 9.14 -5.15 -6.12
N ALA A 52 9.95 -4.50 -6.96
CA ALA A 52 9.88 -4.64 -8.41
C ALA A 52 10.09 -6.09 -8.89
N LYS A 53 11.01 -6.84 -8.26
CA LYS A 53 11.22 -8.26 -8.58
C LYS A 53 9.99 -9.10 -8.29
N VAL A 54 9.34 -8.88 -7.14
CA VAL A 54 8.09 -9.57 -6.79
C VAL A 54 6.98 -9.28 -7.80
N VAL A 55 6.83 -8.01 -8.19
CA VAL A 55 5.85 -7.61 -9.20
C VAL A 55 6.14 -8.30 -10.53
N ALA A 56 7.39 -8.29 -10.98
CA ALA A 56 7.79 -8.97 -12.21
C ALA A 56 7.57 -10.48 -12.15
N ASP A 57 7.84 -11.13 -11.01
CA ASP A 57 7.55 -12.55 -10.81
C ASP A 57 6.06 -12.85 -10.97
N LEU A 58 5.18 -12.04 -10.39
CA LEU A 58 3.72 -12.20 -10.54
C LEU A 58 3.24 -11.95 -11.97
N VAL A 59 3.86 -11.01 -12.68
CA VAL A 59 3.58 -10.75 -14.10
C VAL A 59 3.98 -11.96 -14.96
N GLU A 60 5.10 -12.63 -14.64
CA GLU A 60 5.52 -13.87 -15.31
C GLU A 60 4.60 -15.06 -15.00
N GLU A 61 3.93 -15.08 -13.84
CA GLU A 61 2.82 -16.02 -13.57
C GLU A 61 1.54 -15.69 -14.40
N GLY A 62 1.60 -14.67 -15.26
CA GLY A 62 0.55 -14.29 -16.17
C GLY A 62 -0.55 -13.45 -15.54
N THR A 63 -0.32 -12.82 -14.38
CA THR A 63 -1.36 -12.08 -13.63
C THR A 63 -1.47 -10.61 -14.00
N ARG A 64 -2.65 -10.02 -13.79
CA ARG A 64 -2.84 -8.57 -13.73
C ARG A 64 -2.49 -8.08 -12.33
N VAL A 65 -1.50 -7.20 -12.21
CA VAL A 65 -1.00 -6.74 -10.91
C VAL A 65 -1.44 -5.30 -10.65
N VAL A 66 -2.13 -5.09 -9.52
CA VAL A 66 -2.39 -3.77 -8.95
C VAL A 66 -1.70 -3.67 -7.60
N ILE A 67 -1.10 -2.53 -7.30
CA ILE A 67 -0.22 -2.33 -6.15
C ILE A 67 -0.80 -1.22 -5.27
N SER A 68 -0.97 -1.51 -3.99
CA SER A 68 -1.07 -0.51 -2.93
C SER A 68 0.18 -0.59 -2.06
N HIS A 69 0.45 0.46 -1.29
CA HIS A 69 1.65 0.52 -0.47
C HIS A 69 1.44 1.35 0.79
N SER A 70 2.24 1.09 1.83
CA SER A 70 2.33 1.95 3.01
C SER A 70 3.00 3.29 2.70
N ASN A 71 2.89 4.29 3.59
CA ASN A 71 3.61 5.56 3.43
C ASN A 71 4.13 6.14 4.75
N GLY A 72 4.07 5.40 5.86
CA GLY A 72 4.26 5.95 7.22
C GLY A 72 5.54 6.79 7.38
N PRO A 73 6.74 6.24 7.12
CA PRO A 73 7.98 7.01 7.15
C PRO A 73 7.99 8.21 6.20
N GLN A 74 7.50 8.03 4.98
CA GLN A 74 7.53 9.03 3.92
C GLN A 74 6.60 10.21 4.23
N VAL A 75 5.35 9.94 4.63
CA VAL A 75 4.39 10.98 5.02
C VAL A 75 4.84 11.68 6.30
N GLY A 76 5.46 10.96 7.24
CA GLY A 76 6.04 11.56 8.45
C GLY A 76 7.17 12.53 8.14
N MET A 77 8.08 12.16 7.23
CA MET A 77 9.15 13.02 6.73
C MET A 77 8.59 14.28 6.04
N ILE A 78 7.64 14.10 5.11
CA ILE A 78 7.00 15.20 4.37
C ILE A 78 6.28 16.15 5.32
N HIS A 79 5.45 15.62 6.22
CA HIS A 79 4.71 16.42 7.18
C HIS A 79 5.64 17.21 8.11
N THR A 80 6.74 16.59 8.57
CA THR A 80 7.75 17.29 9.37
C THR A 80 8.37 18.45 8.58
N ALA A 81 8.78 18.21 7.33
CA ALA A 81 9.36 19.25 6.48
C ALA A 81 8.37 20.40 6.19
N MET A 82 7.11 20.09 5.90
CA MET A 82 6.07 21.10 5.64
C MET A 82 5.73 21.92 6.88
N ASN A 83 5.76 21.32 8.07
CA ASN A 83 5.56 22.04 9.33
C ASN A 83 6.71 23.01 9.62
N GLU A 84 7.97 22.58 9.44
CA GLU A 84 9.12 23.48 9.61
C GLU A 84 9.10 24.62 8.57
N PHE A 85 8.69 24.33 7.33
CA PHE A 85 8.49 25.36 6.32
C PHE A 85 7.45 26.40 6.75
N GLY A 86 6.29 25.97 7.26
CA GLY A 86 5.23 26.86 7.74
C GLY A 86 5.65 27.72 8.93
N LYS A 87 6.45 27.19 9.86
CA LYS A 87 7.03 27.97 10.97
C LYS A 87 7.97 29.07 10.48
N ALA A 88 8.78 28.79 9.45
CA ALA A 88 9.72 29.74 8.88
C ALA A 88 9.07 30.78 7.95
N HIS A 89 7.84 30.54 7.47
CA HIS A 89 7.15 31.39 6.51
C HIS A 89 5.70 31.65 6.95
N PRO A 90 5.44 32.64 7.84
CA PRO A 90 4.12 32.90 8.42
C PRO A 90 3.02 33.24 7.41
N ASP A 91 3.38 33.70 6.21
CA ASP A 91 2.44 34.02 5.13
C ASP A 91 1.85 32.75 4.45
N TYR A 92 2.40 31.55 4.75
CA TYR A 92 1.93 30.28 4.23
C TYR A 92 1.09 29.53 5.27
N THR A 93 0.01 28.91 4.82
CA THR A 93 -0.78 27.99 5.65
C THR A 93 -0.07 26.65 5.81
N PHE A 94 -0.19 26.04 6.99
CA PHE A 94 0.32 24.68 7.22
C PHE A 94 -0.33 23.67 6.26
N ALA A 95 0.48 22.78 5.70
CA ALA A 95 -0.02 21.75 4.81
C ALA A 95 -0.81 20.69 5.61
N PRO A 96 -2.09 20.43 5.27
CA PRO A 96 -2.86 19.40 5.97
C PRO A 96 -2.33 18.01 5.66
N MET A 97 -2.69 17.04 6.52
CA MET A 97 -2.26 15.64 6.38
C MET A 97 -2.69 15.02 5.06
N SER A 98 -3.86 15.38 4.53
CA SER A 98 -4.34 14.95 3.21
C SER A 98 -3.38 15.36 2.08
N VAL A 99 -2.87 16.59 2.10
CA VAL A 99 -1.88 17.09 1.14
C VAL A 99 -0.55 16.38 1.30
N CYS A 100 -0.10 16.15 2.54
CA CYS A 100 1.12 15.36 2.79
C CYS A 100 0.98 13.92 2.29
N SER A 101 -0.22 13.31 2.44
CA SER A 101 -0.52 12.00 1.88
C SER A 101 -0.42 12.00 0.35
N ALA A 102 -1.00 13.02 -0.31
CA ALA A 102 -0.92 13.19 -1.77
C ALA A 102 0.53 13.30 -2.26
N MET A 103 1.36 14.10 -1.58
CA MET A 103 2.79 14.21 -1.88
C MET A 103 3.50 12.86 -1.73
N SER A 104 3.16 12.09 -0.68
CA SER A 104 3.78 10.78 -0.45
C SER A 104 3.43 9.75 -1.53
N GLN A 105 2.21 9.80 -2.08
CA GLN A 105 1.82 8.93 -3.20
C GLN A 105 2.63 9.22 -4.46
N GLY A 106 2.83 10.50 -4.79
CA GLY A 106 3.65 10.90 -5.93
C GLY A 106 5.12 10.47 -5.75
N TYR A 107 5.68 10.70 -4.56
CA TYR A 107 7.05 10.32 -4.23
C TYR A 107 7.28 8.80 -4.33
N ILE A 108 6.47 8.00 -3.63
CA ILE A 108 6.63 6.54 -3.61
C ILE A 108 6.28 5.93 -4.96
N GLY A 109 5.19 6.41 -5.58
CA GLY A 109 4.76 5.96 -6.89
C GLY A 109 5.81 6.17 -7.97
N TYR A 110 6.50 7.32 -7.97
CA TYR A 110 7.62 7.59 -8.86
C TYR A 110 8.75 6.54 -8.73
N ASP A 111 9.19 6.25 -7.49
CA ASP A 111 10.27 5.28 -7.27
C ASP A 111 9.86 3.85 -7.63
N LEU A 112 8.64 3.44 -7.27
CA LEU A 112 8.09 2.13 -7.62
C LEU A 112 7.92 1.98 -9.14
N GLN A 113 7.32 2.97 -9.80
CA GLN A 113 7.10 2.98 -11.25
C GLN A 113 8.42 2.80 -12.01
N ASN A 114 9.46 3.54 -11.60
CA ASN A 114 10.79 3.42 -12.19
C ASN A 114 11.42 2.04 -11.96
N ALA A 115 11.36 1.53 -10.73
CA ALA A 115 11.96 0.25 -10.38
C ALA A 115 11.26 -0.91 -11.10
N ILE A 116 9.93 -0.94 -11.09
CA ILE A 116 9.12 -1.97 -11.76
C ILE A 116 9.37 -1.94 -13.27
N ARG A 117 9.33 -0.75 -13.89
CA ARG A 117 9.59 -0.62 -15.32
C ARG A 117 10.98 -1.14 -15.69
N ALA A 118 12.01 -0.80 -14.91
CA ALA A 118 13.37 -1.27 -15.15
C ALA A 118 13.50 -2.79 -15.03
N GLU A 119 12.85 -3.39 -14.02
CA GLU A 119 12.84 -4.84 -13.82
C GLU A 119 12.09 -5.59 -14.93
N LEU A 120 10.95 -5.08 -15.38
CA LEU A 120 10.21 -5.72 -16.49
C LEU A 120 11.01 -5.69 -17.79
N ILE A 121 11.61 -4.54 -18.12
CA ILE A 121 12.42 -4.42 -19.34
C ILE A 121 13.64 -5.34 -19.28
N SER A 122 14.28 -5.50 -18.11
CA SER A 122 15.42 -6.41 -17.96
C SER A 122 15.04 -7.87 -18.21
N ARG A 123 13.77 -8.23 -17.98
CA ARG A 123 13.18 -9.55 -18.29
C ARG A 123 12.54 -9.63 -19.69
N GLY A 124 12.66 -8.59 -20.51
CA GLY A 124 12.07 -8.54 -21.85
C GLY A 124 10.54 -8.32 -21.87
N ILE A 125 9.96 -7.89 -20.75
CA ILE A 125 8.52 -7.63 -20.58
C ILE A 125 8.26 -6.13 -20.79
N TYR A 126 7.35 -5.81 -21.71
CA TYR A 126 6.98 -4.44 -22.04
C TYR A 126 5.54 -4.15 -21.64
N LYS A 127 5.31 -3.91 -20.34
CA LYS A 127 4.02 -3.46 -19.80
C LYS A 127 4.16 -2.04 -19.23
N PRO A 128 3.20 -1.12 -19.51
CA PRO A 128 3.18 0.18 -18.86
C PRO A 128 2.96 0.04 -17.35
N VAL A 129 3.55 0.96 -16.60
CA VAL A 129 3.36 1.08 -15.15
C VAL A 129 2.84 2.48 -14.88
N SER A 130 1.76 2.61 -14.12
CA SER A 130 1.06 3.88 -13.89
C SER A 130 0.77 4.08 -12.42
N THR A 131 1.11 5.24 -11.86
CA THR A 131 0.67 5.66 -10.52
C THR A 131 -0.58 6.52 -10.65
N VAL A 132 -1.64 6.14 -9.96
CA VAL A 132 -2.89 6.90 -9.86
C VAL A 132 -2.93 7.56 -8.49
N LEU A 133 -2.91 8.89 -8.47
CA LEU A 133 -3.17 9.64 -7.24
C LEU A 133 -4.61 9.33 -6.81
N THR A 134 -4.74 8.80 -5.59
CA THR A 134 -5.97 8.12 -5.16
C THR A 134 -6.53 8.76 -3.90
N GLN A 135 -7.78 9.19 -3.96
CA GLN A 135 -8.60 9.65 -2.85
C GLN A 135 -9.50 8.51 -2.37
N VAL A 136 -9.70 8.44 -1.05
CA VAL A 136 -10.52 7.42 -0.42
C VAL A 136 -11.49 8.11 0.54
N VAL A 137 -12.78 7.88 0.29
CA VAL A 137 -13.86 8.42 1.11
C VAL A 137 -13.86 7.70 2.46
N ILE A 138 -14.02 8.47 3.51
CA ILE A 138 -14.15 7.99 4.89
C ILE A 138 -15.46 8.48 5.49
N ASP A 139 -15.97 7.75 6.49
CA ASP A 139 -17.16 8.16 7.21
C ASP A 139 -16.82 9.24 8.26
N PRO A 140 -17.41 10.46 8.21
CA PRO A 140 -17.18 11.47 9.24
C PRO A 140 -17.65 11.05 10.64
N TYR A 141 -18.47 10.01 10.77
CA TYR A 141 -18.97 9.47 12.03
C TYR A 141 -18.26 8.18 12.47
N ASP A 142 -17.14 7.83 11.83
CA ASP A 142 -16.34 6.66 12.21
C ASP A 142 -15.85 6.78 13.67
N GLU A 143 -16.01 5.71 14.44
CA GLU A 143 -15.61 5.64 15.86
C GLU A 143 -14.13 5.97 16.08
N ALA A 144 -13.27 5.74 15.07
CA ALA A 144 -11.85 6.10 15.13
C ALA A 144 -11.58 7.59 15.31
N PHE A 145 -12.57 8.47 15.03
CA PHE A 145 -12.47 9.90 15.33
C PHE A 145 -12.68 10.22 16.81
N ALA A 146 -13.43 9.39 17.53
CA ALA A 146 -13.60 9.52 18.98
C ALA A 146 -12.40 8.93 19.74
N GLU A 147 -11.79 7.86 19.22
CA GLU A 147 -10.66 7.17 19.83
C GLU A 147 -9.46 7.07 18.86
N PRO A 148 -8.70 8.16 18.66
CA PRO A 148 -7.56 8.14 17.75
C PRO A 148 -6.39 7.36 18.33
N GLU A 149 -5.97 6.28 17.68
CA GLU A 149 -4.87 5.43 18.16
C GLU A 149 -3.59 5.53 17.33
N LYS A 150 -3.66 6.09 16.11
CA LYS A 150 -2.54 5.99 15.17
C LYS A 150 -1.45 7.01 15.48
N ILE A 151 -0.39 6.53 16.14
CA ILE A 151 0.81 7.32 16.42
C ILE A 151 1.53 7.71 15.14
N ILE A 152 1.84 9.01 14.99
CA ILE A 152 2.55 9.57 13.84
C ILE A 152 3.62 10.60 14.26
N GLY A 153 4.51 10.89 13.31
CA GLY A 153 5.50 11.96 13.45
C GLY A 153 6.63 11.65 14.42
N ARG A 154 7.43 12.68 14.71
CA ARG A 154 8.55 12.62 15.66
C ARG A 154 8.08 12.71 17.11
N VAL A 155 8.99 12.40 18.04
CA VAL A 155 8.79 12.69 19.45
C VAL A 155 8.76 14.21 19.68
N LEU A 156 7.79 14.65 20.45
CA LEU A 156 7.56 16.03 20.90
C LEU A 156 7.90 16.15 22.38
N ASN A 157 8.33 17.34 22.79
CA ASN A 157 8.39 17.71 24.21
C ASN A 157 7.01 18.20 24.71
N ALA A 158 6.89 18.57 25.99
CA ALA A 158 5.62 18.98 26.59
C ALA A 158 5.05 20.28 25.97
N GLU A 159 5.89 21.28 25.74
CA GLU A 159 5.48 22.56 25.13
C GLU A 159 5.02 22.37 23.68
N GLU A 160 5.73 21.55 22.91
CA GLU A 160 5.35 21.20 21.55
C GLU A 160 4.05 20.40 21.49
N ALA A 161 3.79 19.55 22.49
CA ALA A 161 2.56 18.78 22.58
C ALA A 161 1.35 19.69 22.87
N GLU A 162 1.48 20.58 23.86
CA GLU A 162 0.45 21.57 24.21
C GLU A 162 0.13 22.48 23.00
N ALA A 163 1.15 22.95 22.29
CA ALA A 163 0.96 23.75 21.07
C ALA A 163 0.26 22.99 19.94
N GLU A 164 0.34 21.66 19.88
CA GLU A 164 -0.41 20.85 18.91
C GLU A 164 -1.88 20.68 19.36
N GLU A 165 -2.13 20.50 20.67
CA GLU A 165 -3.48 20.44 21.23
C GLU A 165 -4.25 21.75 21.06
N GLU A 166 -3.59 22.90 21.22
CA GLU A 166 -4.19 24.23 20.95
C GLU A 166 -4.65 24.39 19.49
N LYS A 167 -4.02 23.68 18.55
CA LYS A 167 -4.42 23.64 17.13
C LYS A 167 -5.54 22.64 16.85
N GLY A 168 -6.03 21.94 17.87
CA GLY A 168 -7.04 20.88 17.75
C GLY A 168 -6.48 19.54 17.29
N ASN A 169 -5.16 19.32 17.35
CA ASN A 169 -4.56 18.02 17.07
C ASN A 169 -4.52 17.18 18.35
N PHE A 170 -4.60 15.86 18.19
CA PHE A 170 -4.46 14.95 19.32
C PHE A 170 -3.00 14.54 19.53
N VAL A 171 -2.60 14.41 20.80
CA VAL A 171 -1.29 13.91 21.21
C VAL A 171 -1.45 12.81 22.27
N THR A 172 -0.48 11.91 22.33
CA THR A 172 -0.39 10.88 23.36
C THR A 172 1.01 10.86 23.97
N LYS A 173 1.09 10.50 25.25
CA LYS A 173 2.35 10.32 25.96
C LYS A 173 2.93 8.95 25.61
N VAL A 174 4.15 8.92 25.10
CA VAL A 174 4.87 7.69 24.71
C VAL A 174 6.05 7.38 25.63
N GLY A 175 6.37 8.28 26.55
CA GLY A 175 7.45 8.14 27.52
C GLY A 175 7.49 9.32 28.48
N GLU A 176 8.43 9.32 29.42
CA GLU A 176 8.60 10.43 30.35
C GLU A 176 9.04 11.70 29.59
N GLY A 177 8.21 12.75 29.63
CA GLY A 177 8.43 14.00 28.88
C GLY A 177 8.35 13.86 27.36
N GLN A 178 7.93 12.69 26.84
CA GLN A 178 7.91 12.38 25.42
C GLN A 178 6.48 12.16 24.95
N TYR A 179 6.09 12.92 23.94
CA TYR A 179 4.77 12.89 23.34
C TYR A 179 4.86 12.60 21.85
N ARG A 180 3.77 12.12 21.25
CA ARG A 180 3.63 12.01 19.79
C ARG A 180 2.21 12.38 19.40
N ARG A 181 2.06 12.85 18.16
CA ARG A 181 0.73 13.06 17.58
C ARG A 181 0.03 11.72 17.36
N ILE A 182 -1.28 11.72 17.58
CA ILE A 182 -2.16 10.61 17.23
C ILE A 182 -3.21 11.10 16.24
N LEU A 183 -3.60 10.24 15.30
CA LEU A 183 -4.65 10.52 14.33
C LEU A 183 -5.68 9.39 14.34
N ALA A 184 -6.89 9.76 13.93
CA ALA A 184 -7.92 8.81 13.59
C ALA A 184 -7.47 7.93 12.41
N ALA A 185 -7.80 6.64 12.49
CA ALA A 185 -7.62 5.67 11.42
C ALA A 185 -8.96 5.09 10.95
N PRO A 186 -9.83 5.92 10.34
CA PRO A 186 -11.17 5.52 9.93
C PRO A 186 -11.14 4.47 8.82
N LYS A 187 -12.21 3.68 8.73
CA LYS A 187 -12.35 2.63 7.72
C LYS A 187 -12.56 3.25 6.33
N PRO A 188 -11.87 2.73 5.30
CA PRO A 188 -12.09 3.18 3.93
C PRO A 188 -13.48 2.75 3.45
N GLN A 189 -14.24 3.67 2.86
CA GLN A 189 -15.60 3.42 2.39
C GLN A 189 -15.68 3.22 0.88
N LYS A 190 -14.94 4.03 0.12
CA LYS A 190 -15.01 4.07 -1.35
C LYS A 190 -13.72 4.64 -1.92
N ILE A 191 -13.22 4.05 -2.99
CA ILE A 191 -12.09 4.61 -3.74
C ILE A 191 -12.63 5.49 -4.87
N VAL A 192 -12.26 6.77 -4.87
CA VAL A 192 -12.83 7.74 -5.82
C VAL A 192 -12.40 7.43 -7.26
N GLU A 193 -11.12 7.11 -7.46
CA GLU A 193 -10.55 6.85 -8.79
C GLU A 193 -10.65 5.39 -9.25
N ILE A 194 -11.52 4.57 -8.63
CA ILE A 194 -11.60 3.12 -8.91
C ILE A 194 -11.83 2.78 -10.38
N GLU A 195 -12.70 3.53 -11.07
CA GLU A 195 -13.01 3.28 -12.49
C GLU A 195 -11.76 3.49 -13.37
N THR A 196 -10.89 4.44 -13.01
CA THR A 196 -9.59 4.61 -13.70
C THR A 196 -8.70 3.41 -13.47
N VAL A 197 -8.62 2.92 -12.23
CA VAL A 197 -7.80 1.73 -11.90
C VAL A 197 -8.31 0.50 -12.65
N LYS A 198 -9.63 0.28 -12.72
CA LYS A 198 -10.25 -0.79 -13.50
C LYS A 198 -9.87 -0.73 -14.97
N VAL A 199 -10.00 0.44 -15.60
CA VAL A 199 -9.67 0.62 -17.02
C VAL A 199 -8.20 0.34 -17.30
N LEU A 200 -7.29 0.87 -16.49
CA LEU A 200 -5.85 0.66 -16.68
C LEU A 200 -5.45 -0.81 -16.43
N SER A 201 -6.01 -1.45 -15.41
CA SER A 201 -5.76 -2.86 -15.10
C SER A 201 -6.31 -3.79 -16.20
N ALA A 202 -7.51 -3.50 -16.73
CA ALA A 202 -8.08 -4.23 -17.87
C ALA A 202 -7.24 -4.07 -19.15
N ALA A 203 -6.56 -2.94 -19.32
CA ALA A 203 -5.57 -2.71 -20.37
C ALA A 203 -4.18 -3.35 -20.07
N GLU A 204 -4.12 -4.27 -19.10
CA GLU A 204 -2.92 -5.00 -18.68
C GLU A 204 -1.76 -4.13 -18.19
N GLN A 205 -2.04 -2.88 -17.79
CA GLN A 205 -1.04 -2.06 -17.12
C GLN A 205 -0.86 -2.51 -15.68
N ILE A 206 0.35 -2.31 -15.16
CA ILE A 206 0.59 -2.41 -13.72
C ILE A 206 0.18 -1.08 -13.10
N VAL A 207 -0.77 -1.11 -12.19
CA VAL A 207 -1.34 0.11 -11.60
C VAL A 207 -0.93 0.21 -10.14
N ILE A 208 -0.34 1.34 -9.75
CA ILE A 208 -0.07 1.69 -8.35
C ILE A 208 -1.17 2.66 -7.91
N ALA A 209 -1.96 2.30 -6.91
CA ALA A 209 -3.12 3.06 -6.44
C ALA A 209 -3.30 2.92 -4.92
N ALA A 210 -4.14 3.77 -4.34
CA ALA A 210 -4.42 3.80 -2.90
C ALA A 210 -3.13 3.83 -2.04
N GLY A 211 -2.10 4.54 -2.50
CA GLY A 211 -0.83 4.66 -1.79
C GLY A 211 -1.03 5.32 -0.43
N GLY A 212 -0.44 4.74 0.61
CA GLY A 212 -0.64 5.17 2.00
C GLY A 212 -2.04 4.90 2.56
N GLY A 213 -2.83 4.05 1.92
CA GLY A 213 -4.26 3.87 2.21
C GLY A 213 -5.17 4.85 1.46
N GLY A 214 -4.60 5.76 0.65
CA GLY A 214 -5.35 6.80 -0.05
C GLY A 214 -5.26 8.17 0.64
N ILE A 215 -5.65 9.21 -0.08
CA ILE A 215 -5.85 10.55 0.47
C ILE A 215 -7.24 10.56 1.11
N PRO A 216 -7.35 10.69 2.43
CA PRO A 216 -8.65 10.66 3.10
C PRO A 216 -9.46 11.91 2.74
N VAL A 217 -10.69 11.70 2.29
CA VAL A 217 -11.63 12.76 1.91
C VAL A 217 -13.02 12.54 2.51
N LEU A 218 -13.68 13.63 2.85
CA LEU A 218 -15.11 13.68 3.19
C LEU A 218 -15.89 14.03 1.94
N GLU A 219 -16.86 13.19 1.58
CA GLU A 219 -17.79 13.44 0.46
C GLU A 219 -18.99 14.23 0.98
N GLN A 220 -19.14 15.48 0.52
CA GLN A 220 -20.20 16.40 0.93
C GLN A 220 -20.96 16.87 -0.31
N GLY A 221 -22.02 16.14 -0.66
CA GLY A 221 -22.76 16.37 -1.90
C GLY A 221 -21.86 16.10 -3.11
N THR A 222 -21.49 17.16 -3.83
CA THR A 222 -20.62 17.08 -5.02
C THR A 222 -19.15 17.40 -4.74
N GLN A 223 -18.82 17.77 -3.50
CA GLN A 223 -17.48 18.20 -3.12
C GLN A 223 -16.74 17.10 -2.34
N LEU A 224 -15.44 17.01 -2.59
CA LEU A 224 -14.51 16.20 -1.80
C LEU A 224 -13.61 17.15 -1.01
N ASN A 225 -13.63 17.00 0.31
CA ASN A 225 -12.82 17.81 1.22
C ASN A 225 -11.79 16.93 1.91
N GLY A 226 -10.51 17.32 1.86
CA GLY A 226 -9.44 16.57 2.51
C GLY A 226 -9.65 16.49 4.02
N ALA A 227 -9.56 15.27 4.58
CA ALA A 227 -9.68 15.05 6.02
C ALA A 227 -8.32 14.95 6.70
N SER A 228 -8.25 15.34 7.97
CA SER A 228 -7.05 15.14 8.79
C SER A 228 -7.07 13.76 9.46
N ALA A 229 -6.87 12.72 8.65
CA ALA A 229 -6.85 11.32 9.08
C ALA A 229 -5.73 10.55 8.36
N ILE A 230 -5.52 9.29 8.74
CA ILE A 230 -4.71 8.34 7.97
C ILE A 230 -5.51 7.05 7.82
N ILE A 231 -5.68 6.58 6.60
CA ILE A 231 -6.40 5.33 6.36
C ILE A 231 -5.44 4.16 6.55
N GLU A 232 -5.93 3.10 7.18
CA GLU A 232 -5.14 1.89 7.34
C GLU A 232 -4.95 1.18 5.98
N LYS A 233 -3.70 1.18 5.50
CA LYS A 233 -3.32 0.70 4.17
C LYS A 233 -3.76 -0.74 3.86
N ASP A 234 -3.74 -1.65 4.85
CA ASP A 234 -4.12 -3.04 4.63
C ASP A 234 -5.65 -3.13 4.35
N LEU A 235 -6.47 -2.36 5.06
CA LEU A 235 -7.92 -2.26 4.81
C LEU A 235 -8.21 -1.59 3.47
N ALA A 236 -7.47 -0.53 3.11
CA ALA A 236 -7.62 0.13 1.81
C ALA A 236 -7.23 -0.78 0.64
N ALA A 237 -6.18 -1.58 0.80
CA ALA A 237 -5.81 -2.60 -0.18
C ALA A 237 -6.88 -3.70 -0.30
N GLY A 238 -7.50 -4.09 0.81
CA GLY A 238 -8.66 -4.99 0.82
C GLY A 238 -9.85 -4.42 0.05
N LEU A 239 -10.21 -3.16 0.29
CA LEU A 239 -11.25 -2.45 -0.47
C LEU A 239 -10.90 -2.36 -1.96
N LEU A 240 -9.65 -2.03 -2.29
CA LEU A 240 -9.18 -1.98 -3.68
C LEU A 240 -9.32 -3.35 -4.36
N ALA A 241 -8.94 -4.43 -3.69
CA ALA A 241 -9.09 -5.78 -4.20
C ALA A 241 -10.55 -6.18 -4.41
N GLU A 242 -11.42 -5.81 -3.48
CA GLU A 242 -12.86 -6.03 -3.56
C GLU A 242 -13.48 -5.30 -4.76
N GLU A 243 -13.23 -3.99 -4.88
CA GLU A 243 -13.82 -3.17 -5.94
C GLU A 243 -13.29 -3.52 -7.34
N LEU A 244 -12.08 -4.08 -7.43
CA LEU A 244 -11.52 -4.63 -8.66
C LEU A 244 -12.01 -6.06 -8.97
N ASN A 245 -12.77 -6.67 -8.07
CA ASN A 245 -13.11 -8.09 -8.11
C ASN A 245 -11.87 -8.97 -8.34
N ALA A 246 -10.81 -8.68 -7.59
CA ALA A 246 -9.56 -9.43 -7.68
C ALA A 246 -9.74 -10.88 -7.21
N ASP A 247 -8.86 -11.76 -7.68
CA ASP A 247 -8.79 -13.16 -7.28
C ASP A 247 -7.95 -13.33 -6.01
N THR A 248 -6.95 -12.48 -5.84
CA THR A 248 -5.99 -12.56 -4.73
C THR A 248 -5.67 -11.20 -4.17
N LEU A 249 -5.78 -11.09 -2.84
CA LEU A 249 -5.15 -10.03 -2.06
C LEU A 249 -3.86 -10.60 -1.47
N MET A 250 -2.72 -10.03 -1.83
CA MET A 250 -1.41 -10.41 -1.30
C MET A 250 -0.86 -9.30 -0.42
N ILE A 251 -0.76 -9.55 0.88
CA ILE A 251 -0.22 -8.60 1.85
C ILE A 251 1.22 -8.98 2.16
N LEU A 252 2.16 -8.13 1.74
CA LEU A 252 3.58 -8.33 1.97
C LEU A 252 4.04 -7.67 3.27
N THR A 253 4.49 -8.50 4.21
CA THR A 253 4.89 -8.13 5.57
C THR A 253 6.33 -8.56 5.88
N SER A 254 6.73 -8.53 7.15
CA SER A 254 8.07 -8.85 7.62
C SER A 254 8.27 -10.31 8.03
N VAL A 255 7.23 -11.13 7.96
CA VAL A 255 7.23 -12.54 8.38
C VAL A 255 6.71 -13.41 7.24
N GLU A 256 7.26 -14.62 7.14
CA GLU A 256 6.84 -15.60 6.13
C GLU A 256 5.42 -16.09 6.39
N LYS A 257 5.08 -16.39 7.66
CA LYS A 257 3.77 -16.86 8.11
C LYS A 257 3.30 -16.10 9.35
N VAL A 258 1.99 -15.98 9.50
CA VAL A 258 1.34 -15.48 10.70
C VAL A 258 1.40 -16.56 11.78
N SER A 259 1.59 -16.17 13.03
CA SER A 259 1.57 -17.09 14.17
C SER A 259 0.45 -16.78 15.16
N LEU A 260 -0.01 -17.84 15.84
CA LEU A 260 -0.80 -17.79 17.06
C LEU A 260 0.14 -17.84 18.27
N ASP A 261 -0.33 -17.33 19.41
CA ASP A 261 0.39 -17.29 20.69
C ASP A 261 1.82 -16.74 20.52
N HIS A 262 1.93 -15.67 19.74
CA HIS A 262 3.20 -15.07 19.32
C HIS A 262 4.09 -14.67 20.51
N ASN A 263 5.39 -14.97 20.43
CA ASN A 263 6.38 -14.78 21.50
C ASN A 263 6.08 -15.57 22.78
N THR A 264 5.50 -16.76 22.64
CA THR A 264 5.31 -17.71 23.75
C THR A 264 5.92 -19.08 23.40
N ASP A 265 6.05 -19.94 24.41
CA ASP A 265 6.50 -21.33 24.22
C ASP A 265 5.53 -22.20 23.40
N HIS A 266 4.33 -21.67 23.10
CA HIS A 266 3.27 -22.35 22.36
C HIS A 266 3.04 -21.75 20.96
N GLU A 267 3.96 -20.90 20.49
CA GLU A 267 3.83 -20.24 19.19
C GLU A 267 3.67 -21.25 18.05
N SER A 268 2.63 -21.07 17.23
CA SER A 268 2.31 -21.94 16.11
C SER A 268 2.01 -21.15 14.84
N TYR A 269 2.57 -21.58 13.71
CA TYR A 269 2.39 -20.89 12.43
C TYR A 269 1.12 -21.33 11.71
N LEU A 270 0.43 -20.37 11.12
CA LEU A 270 -0.76 -20.57 10.31
C LEU A 270 -0.37 -20.81 8.85
N ASP A 271 -0.76 -21.97 8.32
CA ASP A 271 -0.70 -22.30 6.90
C ASP A 271 -1.99 -21.81 6.20
N THR A 272 -2.82 -22.73 5.72
CA THR A 272 -4.15 -22.41 5.19
C THR A 272 -5.19 -22.45 6.30
N ILE A 273 -5.97 -21.37 6.42
CA ILE A 273 -7.07 -21.25 7.37
C ILE A 273 -8.35 -20.78 6.68
N SER A 274 -9.49 -21.14 7.26
CA SER A 274 -10.79 -20.61 6.83
C SER A 274 -11.02 -19.19 7.37
N THR A 275 -11.98 -18.46 6.79
CA THR A 275 -12.43 -17.18 7.36
C THR A 275 -13.06 -17.36 8.74
N GLU A 276 -13.72 -18.50 8.99
CA GLU A 276 -14.29 -18.83 10.30
C GLU A 276 -13.21 -18.98 11.37
N ASP A 277 -12.11 -19.67 11.06
CA ASP A 277 -10.99 -19.84 12.00
C ASP A 277 -10.28 -18.52 12.24
N ALA A 278 -10.03 -17.73 11.19
CA ALA A 278 -9.48 -16.39 11.33
C ALA A 278 -10.33 -15.50 12.26
N LYS A 279 -11.66 -15.54 12.14
CA LYS A 279 -12.59 -14.82 13.03
C LYS A 279 -12.52 -15.31 14.48
N LYS A 280 -12.40 -16.63 14.71
CA LYS A 280 -12.20 -17.18 16.06
C LYS A 280 -10.90 -16.66 16.68
N TYR A 281 -9.81 -16.62 15.91
CA TYR A 281 -8.52 -16.11 16.39
C TYR A 281 -8.56 -14.59 16.66
N ILE A 282 -9.26 -13.81 15.84
CA ILE A 282 -9.53 -12.38 16.11
C ILE A 282 -10.29 -12.22 17.43
N ALA A 283 -11.39 -12.96 17.63
CA ALA A 283 -12.18 -12.90 18.86
C ALA A 283 -11.36 -13.33 20.10
N GLY A 284 -10.43 -14.27 19.90
CA GLY A 284 -9.44 -14.70 20.90
C GLY A 284 -8.27 -13.74 21.11
N LYS A 285 -8.26 -12.56 20.46
CA LYS A 285 -7.20 -11.53 20.55
C LYS A 285 -5.80 -12.04 20.23
N GLN A 286 -5.69 -12.99 19.30
CA GLN A 286 -4.42 -13.61 18.90
C GLN A 286 -3.51 -12.67 18.08
N PHE A 287 -4.07 -11.60 17.51
CA PHE A 287 -3.34 -10.70 16.61
C PHE A 287 -3.21 -9.29 17.20
N ALA A 288 -2.01 -8.72 17.11
CA ALA A 288 -1.75 -7.37 17.60
C ALA A 288 -2.43 -6.29 16.73
N ALA A 289 -3.16 -5.37 17.39
CA ALA A 289 -3.97 -4.32 16.76
C ALA A 289 -3.17 -3.39 15.82
N GLY A 290 -1.92 -3.07 16.18
CA GLY A 290 -1.08 -2.16 15.38
C GLY A 290 -0.36 -2.79 14.18
N SER A 291 -0.43 -4.12 14.00
CA SER A 291 0.38 -4.81 13.00
C SER A 291 -0.36 -5.91 12.24
N MET A 292 -0.69 -7.02 12.89
CA MET A 292 -1.20 -8.22 12.22
C MET A 292 -2.72 -8.21 12.11
N LEU A 293 -3.42 -7.69 13.11
CA LEU A 293 -4.89 -7.68 13.13
C LEU A 293 -5.50 -7.03 11.86
N PRO A 294 -5.06 -5.82 11.42
CA PRO A 294 -5.64 -5.20 10.24
C PRO A 294 -5.42 -6.00 8.95
N LYS A 295 -4.36 -6.83 8.89
CA LYS A 295 -4.06 -7.70 7.73
C LYS A 295 -5.03 -8.87 7.67
N ILE A 296 -5.30 -9.49 8.82
CA ILE A 296 -6.26 -10.59 8.93
C ILE A 296 -7.66 -10.06 8.66
N GLU A 297 -8.04 -8.91 9.23
CA GLU A 297 -9.35 -8.28 9.00
C GLU A 297 -9.57 -7.93 7.53
N ALA A 298 -8.59 -7.27 6.88
CA ALA A 298 -8.64 -6.99 5.45
C ALA A 298 -8.77 -8.27 4.63
N GLY A 299 -8.01 -9.30 5.00
CA GLY A 299 -7.99 -10.58 4.32
C GLY A 299 -9.30 -11.35 4.41
N VAL A 300 -9.88 -11.42 5.61
CA VAL A 300 -11.18 -12.05 5.86
C VAL A 300 -12.28 -11.30 5.12
N SER A 301 -12.35 -9.97 5.26
CA SER A 301 -13.36 -9.14 4.59
C SER A 301 -13.31 -9.32 3.07
N PHE A 302 -12.12 -9.33 2.46
CA PHE A 302 -11.98 -9.53 1.02
C PHE A 302 -12.49 -10.89 0.54
N VAL A 303 -12.12 -11.97 1.25
CA VAL A 303 -12.48 -13.35 0.92
C VAL A 303 -13.99 -13.56 1.07
N GLU A 304 -14.62 -13.06 2.12
CA GLU A 304 -16.06 -13.27 2.35
C GLU A 304 -16.96 -12.56 1.34
N LYS A 305 -16.44 -11.53 0.66
CA LYS A 305 -17.19 -10.73 -0.30
C LYS A 305 -17.15 -11.27 -1.74
N GLY A 306 -16.57 -12.45 -1.98
CA GLY A 306 -16.59 -13.07 -3.29
C GLY A 306 -16.16 -14.53 -3.29
N THR A 307 -16.68 -15.29 -4.25
CA THR A 307 -16.38 -16.73 -4.37
C THR A 307 -15.03 -16.97 -5.03
N GLY A 308 -14.26 -17.94 -4.53
CA GLY A 308 -12.97 -18.32 -5.12
C GLY A 308 -11.83 -17.32 -4.90
N ARG A 309 -12.06 -16.32 -4.04
CA ARG A 309 -11.05 -15.36 -3.59
C ARG A 309 -10.16 -15.98 -2.53
N ARG A 310 -8.91 -15.50 -2.45
CA ARG A 310 -7.98 -15.85 -1.38
C ARG A 310 -7.17 -14.65 -0.92
N THR A 311 -6.79 -14.63 0.35
CA THR A 311 -5.79 -13.71 0.87
C THR A 311 -4.51 -14.45 1.19
N ILE A 312 -3.36 -13.85 0.86
CA ILE A 312 -2.02 -14.38 1.12
C ILE A 312 -1.29 -13.37 1.97
N ILE A 313 -0.80 -13.80 3.14
CA ILE A 313 0.04 -12.97 4.01
C ILE A 313 1.40 -13.64 4.11
N THR A 314 2.44 -12.96 3.62
CA THR A 314 3.81 -13.47 3.63
C THR A 314 4.84 -12.34 3.47
N ASP A 315 6.12 -12.66 3.42
CA ASP A 315 7.18 -11.68 3.16
C ASP A 315 7.51 -11.55 1.65
N MET A 316 8.33 -10.57 1.30
CA MET A 316 8.69 -10.34 -0.11
C MET A 316 9.54 -11.47 -0.72
N VAL A 317 10.35 -12.17 0.08
CA VAL A 317 11.23 -13.24 -0.41
C VAL A 317 10.38 -14.44 -0.85
N HIS A 318 9.32 -14.71 -0.10
CA HIS A 318 8.43 -15.83 -0.32
C HIS A 318 7.20 -15.49 -1.16
N ALA A 319 7.05 -14.26 -1.67
CA ALA A 319 5.85 -13.82 -2.38
C ALA A 319 5.46 -14.71 -3.57
N LYS A 320 6.42 -15.15 -4.39
CA LYS A 320 6.17 -16.04 -5.54
C LYS A 320 5.69 -17.43 -5.11
N ASP A 321 6.34 -18.00 -4.09
CA ASP A 321 5.95 -19.31 -3.56
C ASP A 321 4.64 -19.24 -2.75
N GLY A 322 4.39 -18.12 -2.08
CA GLY A 322 3.12 -17.79 -1.43
C GLY A 322 1.98 -17.69 -2.44
N TYR A 323 2.19 -17.00 -3.58
CA TYR A 323 1.21 -16.98 -4.68
C TYR A 323 0.85 -18.39 -5.18
N ARG A 324 1.82 -19.30 -5.16
CA ARG A 324 1.64 -20.72 -5.54
C ARG A 324 1.14 -21.61 -4.38
N GLU A 325 0.79 -21.02 -3.25
CA GLU A 325 0.33 -21.69 -2.01
C GLU A 325 1.34 -22.71 -1.46
N LYS A 326 2.64 -22.51 -1.69
CA LYS A 326 3.70 -23.36 -1.14
C LYS A 326 4.17 -22.92 0.23
N THR A 327 3.92 -21.66 0.58
CA THR A 327 4.18 -21.07 1.89
C THR A 327 3.26 -19.87 2.12
N GLY A 328 3.46 -19.12 3.19
CA GLY A 328 2.59 -18.04 3.61
C GLY A 328 1.38 -18.53 4.40
N THR A 329 0.67 -17.58 4.99
CA THR A 329 -0.65 -17.82 5.56
C THR A 329 -1.70 -17.53 4.51
N ILE A 330 -2.54 -18.52 4.19
CA ILE A 330 -3.57 -18.45 3.14
C ILE A 330 -4.94 -18.44 3.81
N ILE A 331 -5.74 -17.42 3.54
CA ILE A 331 -7.15 -17.34 3.97
C ILE A 331 -8.02 -17.61 2.76
N LYS A 332 -8.84 -18.67 2.79
CA LYS A 332 -9.78 -19.05 1.72
C LYS A 332 -10.92 -19.93 2.23
#